data_AF-A0A7D6GQL9-F1
#
_entry.id   AF-A0A7D6GQL9-F1
#
_cell.length_a   1.000
_cell.length_b   1.000
_cell.length_c   1.000
_cell.angle_alpha   90.00
_cell.angle_beta   90.00
_cell.angle_gamma   90.00
#
_symmetry.space_group_name_H-M   'P 1'
#
loop_
_entity.id
_entity.type
_entity.pdbx_description
1 polymer ?
#
loop_
_entity_poly.entity_id
_entity_poly.type
_entity_poly.pdbx_seq_one_letter_code
_entity_poly.pdbx_strand_id
1 'polypeptide(L)'
;MKYSSRRRLLAAGASLSALGAGCLDYLSDDGTDDSEEPDESDENAGSDLSPLERWVPTSGSSELLFHYRDLTAVRQYENALRADVVESVPTLPDGESSEVVEQVADGKQTVDSVCRFGSNGVAGNVVVSGSFDPDAVDADLESAAGAFEVFERDDVSIAVSAETVVVSPADGADLEAILAAGVEGTDRRIDAHGNFAQLAERVGGGTFLWGEYEGSDDGVGAAVSWTLGAETTTYSGIGIYADADGTDEFEESLADQSDDMTVETEGNVGIATKTIPTEEYEYQDLFAERGSRPTEPYAGVSLDTNRKPNAVVVMYHSSGTADRVEVRDESGVRVELTEVGQAETIEYESGTSATITVVAVGDGEKSVLMTETVSF
;
A
#
# COMPACT_ATOMS: atom_id res chain seq x y z
N MET A 1 23.95 -57.44 8.63
CA MET A 1 24.97 -57.37 7.55
C MET A 1 24.81 -56.01 6.89
N LYS A 2 25.57 -54.99 7.28
CA LYS A 2 26.89 -54.54 6.79
C LYS A 2 26.90 -53.99 5.34
N TYR A 3 26.95 -52.65 5.28
CA TYR A 3 27.60 -51.72 4.34
C TYR A 3 27.13 -51.72 2.87
N SER A 4 26.83 -50.57 2.27
CA SER A 4 27.89 -49.64 1.83
C SER A 4 27.44 -48.18 1.66
N SER A 5 28.30 -47.30 2.16
CA SER A 5 28.39 -45.85 1.93
C SER A 5 29.18 -45.56 0.64
N ARG A 6 28.89 -44.43 -0.03
CA ARG A 6 29.81 -43.58 -0.84
C ARG A 6 29.08 -42.26 -1.17
N ARG A 7 29.32 -41.17 -0.44
CA ARG A 7 30.23 -40.03 -0.76
C ARG A 7 29.89 -39.25 -2.05
N ARG A 8 29.28 -38.06 -1.82
CA ARG A 8 29.81 -36.71 -2.06
C ARG A 8 30.31 -36.39 -3.48
N LEU A 9 29.62 -35.47 -4.15
CA LEU A 9 30.21 -34.49 -5.08
C LEU A 9 29.41 -33.19 -4.97
N LEU A 10 30.09 -32.16 -4.46
CA LEU A 10 29.76 -30.75 -4.65
C LEU A 10 30.17 -30.37 -6.08
N ALA A 11 29.31 -29.65 -6.80
CA ALA A 11 29.72 -28.85 -7.94
C ALA A 11 28.89 -27.57 -7.94
N ALA A 12 29.58 -26.45 -7.76
CA ALA A 12 29.11 -25.11 -8.06
C ALA A 12 29.00 -24.93 -9.58
N GLY A 13 28.06 -24.11 -10.04
CA GLY A 13 27.99 -23.70 -11.45
C GLY A 13 26.65 -23.08 -11.82
N ALA A 14 26.68 -21.83 -12.23
CA ALA A 14 25.57 -20.98 -12.57
C ALA A 14 24.80 -21.39 -13.85
N SER A 15 23.54 -20.96 -13.85
CA SER A 15 22.72 -20.37 -14.91
C SER A 15 22.19 -21.19 -16.12
N LEU A 16 20.88 -20.96 -16.32
CA LEU A 16 20.09 -20.83 -17.56
C LEU A 16 19.53 -22.09 -18.26
N SER A 17 18.20 -22.17 -18.15
CA SER A 17 17.19 -22.31 -19.21
C SER A 17 17.02 -23.60 -20.00
N ALA A 18 15.74 -24.02 -19.99
CA ALA A 18 14.99 -24.67 -21.07
C ALA A 18 15.41 -26.08 -21.51
N LEU A 19 14.67 -27.09 -21.03
CA LEU A 19 14.40 -28.32 -21.78
C LEU A 19 13.00 -28.84 -21.45
N GLY A 20 12.05 -28.62 -22.36
CA GLY A 20 10.86 -29.42 -22.54
C GLY A 20 10.76 -29.81 -24.01
N ALA A 21 11.46 -30.88 -24.40
CA ALA A 21 11.38 -31.46 -25.73
C ALA A 21 10.42 -32.66 -25.71
N GLY A 22 9.42 -32.65 -26.59
CA GLY A 22 8.59 -33.79 -26.93
C GLY A 22 8.49 -33.92 -28.44
N CYS A 23 9.34 -34.75 -29.03
CA CYS A 23 9.38 -35.04 -30.46
C CYS A 23 8.22 -35.96 -30.87
N LEU A 24 7.61 -35.71 -32.05
CA LEU A 24 7.28 -36.79 -32.98
C LEU A 24 7.16 -36.28 -34.42
N ASP A 25 7.94 -36.94 -35.28
CA ASP A 25 8.12 -36.79 -36.71
C ASP A 25 7.02 -37.53 -37.48
N TYR A 26 6.42 -36.89 -38.50
CA TYR A 26 5.83 -37.60 -39.64
C TYR A 26 5.81 -36.70 -40.88
N LEU A 27 6.40 -37.22 -41.96
CA LEU A 27 6.56 -36.57 -43.27
C LEU A 27 5.35 -36.82 -44.21
N SER A 28 5.12 -35.83 -45.09
CA SER A 28 4.64 -35.92 -46.49
C SER A 28 3.17 -35.57 -46.85
N ASP A 29 3.07 -34.41 -47.52
CA ASP A 29 2.49 -34.12 -48.86
C ASP A 29 0.99 -33.80 -49.06
N ASP A 30 0.82 -32.67 -49.78
CA ASP A 30 -0.27 -32.18 -50.66
C ASP A 30 -1.65 -31.73 -50.11
N GLY A 31 -1.97 -30.45 -50.38
CA GLY A 31 -3.31 -30.05 -50.84
C GLY A 31 -4.31 -29.44 -49.86
N THR A 32 -4.59 -28.14 -50.07
CA THR A 32 -5.86 -27.40 -49.85
C THR A 32 -6.32 -27.04 -48.43
N ASP A 33 -6.17 -25.75 -48.13
CA ASP A 33 -7.17 -24.77 -47.62
C ASP A 33 -8.35 -25.34 -46.81
N ASP A 34 -8.29 -25.20 -45.49
CA ASP A 34 -9.43 -24.70 -44.72
C ASP A 34 -8.90 -24.01 -43.45
N SER A 35 -9.42 -22.80 -43.23
CA SER A 35 -9.13 -21.96 -42.09
C SER A 35 -9.91 -22.45 -40.88
N GLU A 36 -9.22 -22.96 -39.87
CA GLU A 36 -9.75 -23.08 -38.51
C GLU A 36 -8.68 -22.55 -37.54
N GLU A 37 -9.06 -21.51 -36.82
CA GLU A 37 -8.26 -20.78 -35.82
C GLU A 37 -7.81 -21.73 -34.70
N PRO A 38 -6.59 -21.59 -34.15
CA PRO A 38 -6.29 -22.26 -32.89
C PRO A 38 -7.00 -21.51 -31.77
N ASP A 39 -8.03 -22.17 -31.24
CA ASP A 39 -8.56 -21.96 -29.90
C ASP A 39 -7.47 -22.37 -28.90
N GLU A 40 -6.56 -21.43 -28.62
CA GLU A 40 -5.70 -21.50 -27.45
C GLU A 40 -6.52 -20.90 -26.31
N SER A 41 -7.23 -21.76 -25.58
CA SER A 41 -7.69 -21.47 -24.24
C SER A 41 -6.46 -21.10 -23.40
N ASP A 42 -6.22 -19.79 -23.24
CA ASP A 42 -5.25 -19.19 -22.33
C ASP A 42 -5.64 -19.52 -20.88
N GLU A 43 -5.35 -20.75 -20.47
CA GLU A 43 -5.43 -21.17 -19.07
C GLU A 43 -4.07 -20.94 -18.38
N ASN A 44 -3.52 -19.73 -18.41
CA ASN A 44 -2.46 -19.32 -17.46
C ASN A 44 -1.98 -17.85 -17.52
N ALA A 45 -2.65 -16.91 -18.17
CA ALA A 45 -2.09 -15.55 -18.29
C ALA A 45 -2.26 -14.70 -17.01
N GLY A 46 -3.07 -15.14 -16.04
CA GLY A 46 -3.20 -14.53 -14.70
C GLY A 46 -2.12 -14.91 -13.67
N SER A 47 -1.17 -15.81 -14.00
CA SER A 47 -0.08 -16.19 -13.07
C SER A 47 1.07 -15.18 -13.00
N ASP A 48 1.16 -14.27 -13.97
CA ASP A 48 2.27 -13.33 -14.10
C ASP A 48 2.04 -12.00 -13.36
N LEU A 49 0.83 -11.80 -12.82
CA LEU A 49 0.46 -10.60 -12.07
C LEU A 49 0.98 -10.64 -10.64
N SER A 50 1.49 -9.51 -10.16
CA SER A 50 1.79 -9.32 -8.75
C SER A 50 0.52 -9.41 -7.89
N PRO A 51 0.65 -9.74 -6.59
CA PRO A 51 -0.51 -9.78 -5.69
C PRO A 51 -1.31 -8.47 -5.62
N LEU A 52 -0.67 -7.32 -5.81
CA LEU A 52 -1.36 -6.03 -5.85
C LEU A 52 -2.20 -5.87 -7.12
N GLU A 53 -1.64 -6.24 -8.27
CA GLU A 53 -2.35 -6.19 -9.57
C GLU A 53 -3.53 -7.16 -9.60
N ARG A 54 -3.36 -8.32 -8.95
CA ARG A 54 -4.32 -9.41 -8.98
C ARG A 54 -5.51 -9.19 -8.05
N TRP A 55 -5.29 -8.76 -6.81
CA TRP A 55 -6.30 -8.89 -5.76
C TRP A 55 -7.07 -7.61 -5.44
N VAL A 56 -6.69 -6.46 -6.02
CA VAL A 56 -7.37 -5.20 -5.73
C VAL A 56 -8.58 -5.02 -6.67
N PRO A 57 -9.82 -5.11 -6.15
CA PRO A 57 -11.01 -4.93 -6.97
C PRO A 57 -11.20 -3.48 -7.41
N THR A 58 -11.89 -3.29 -8.54
CA THR A 58 -12.35 -1.97 -8.98
C THR A 58 -13.39 -1.38 -8.02
N SER A 59 -14.27 -2.22 -7.49
CA SER A 59 -15.25 -1.82 -6.48
C SER A 59 -14.54 -1.62 -5.14
N GLY A 60 -14.61 -0.41 -4.61
CA GLY A 60 -13.98 -0.06 -3.34
C GLY A 60 -13.88 1.44 -3.17
N SER A 61 -13.14 1.87 -2.16
CA SER A 61 -12.86 3.28 -1.89
C SER A 61 -12.04 3.93 -3.01
N SER A 62 -12.27 5.22 -3.24
CA SER A 62 -11.42 6.05 -4.11
C SER A 62 -9.99 6.15 -3.56
N GLU A 63 -9.85 6.17 -2.24
CA GLU A 63 -8.56 6.04 -1.55
C GLU A 63 -8.21 4.57 -1.36
N LEU A 64 -7.00 4.19 -1.75
CA LEU A 64 -6.43 2.87 -1.60
C LEU A 64 -5.07 3.00 -0.90
N LEU A 65 -4.93 2.35 0.24
CA LEU A 65 -3.64 2.09 0.88
C LEU A 65 -3.29 0.63 0.65
N PHE A 66 -2.03 0.33 0.38
CA PHE A 66 -1.58 -1.04 0.18
C PHE A 66 -0.18 -1.30 0.75
N HIS A 67 0.03 -2.54 1.18
CA HIS A 67 1.33 -3.04 1.60
C HIS A 67 1.49 -4.50 1.20
N TYR A 68 2.65 -4.81 0.67
CA TYR A 68 3.01 -6.15 0.26
C TYR A 68 4.36 -6.55 0.84
N ARG A 69 4.47 -7.81 1.24
CA ARG A 69 5.69 -8.43 1.76
C ARG A 69 5.86 -9.82 1.15
N ASP A 70 7.00 -10.04 0.50
CA ASP A 70 7.44 -11.34 0.01
C ASP A 70 8.34 -12.01 1.05
N LEU A 71 7.75 -12.91 1.86
CA LEU A 71 8.48 -13.64 2.90
C LEU A 71 9.40 -14.71 2.30
N THR A 72 9.12 -15.19 1.09
CA THR A 72 10.01 -16.10 0.37
C THR A 72 11.32 -15.41 0.04
N ALA A 73 11.26 -14.19 -0.49
CA ALA A 73 12.44 -13.37 -0.74
C ALA A 73 13.20 -13.02 0.56
N VAL A 74 12.48 -12.70 1.64
CA VAL A 74 13.12 -12.45 2.95
C VAL A 74 13.89 -13.68 3.44
N ARG A 75 13.28 -14.87 3.40
CA ARG A 75 13.96 -16.13 3.77
C ARG A 75 15.15 -16.43 2.86
N GLN A 76 15.02 -16.16 1.56
CA GLN A 76 16.11 -16.36 0.60
C GLN A 76 17.35 -15.51 0.95
N TYR A 77 17.15 -14.28 1.43
CA TYR A 77 18.22 -13.34 1.75
C TYR A 77 18.48 -13.15 3.25
N GLU A 78 17.93 -14.02 4.10
CA GLU A 78 18.06 -13.95 5.56
C GLU A 78 19.52 -13.81 6.02
N ASN A 79 20.45 -14.52 5.37
CA ASN A 79 21.88 -14.50 5.73
C ASN A 79 22.61 -13.22 5.29
N ALA A 80 22.03 -12.43 4.39
CA ALA A 80 22.57 -11.15 3.93
C ALA A 80 22.03 -9.97 4.75
N LEU A 81 20.87 -10.15 5.40
CA LEU A 81 20.26 -9.19 6.29
C LEU A 81 20.90 -9.23 7.69
N ARG A 82 20.76 -8.13 8.43
CA ARG A 82 21.03 -8.14 9.87
C ARG A 82 19.95 -8.96 10.59
N ALA A 83 20.34 -9.66 11.65
CA ALA A 83 19.43 -10.53 12.40
C ALA A 83 18.23 -9.77 12.98
N ASP A 84 18.44 -8.56 13.48
CA ASP A 84 17.37 -7.70 14.00
C ASP A 84 16.33 -7.31 12.95
N VAL A 85 16.74 -7.18 11.68
CA VAL A 85 15.82 -6.92 10.57
C VAL A 85 14.95 -8.14 10.30
N VAL A 86 15.56 -9.32 10.21
CA VAL A 86 14.82 -10.59 10.01
C VAL A 86 13.79 -10.80 11.11
N GLU A 87 14.17 -10.54 12.37
CA GLU A 87 13.28 -10.66 13.52
C GLU A 87 12.15 -9.60 13.52
N SER A 88 12.37 -8.46 12.88
CA SER A 88 11.41 -7.34 12.83
C SER A 88 10.35 -7.50 11.74
N VAL A 89 10.60 -8.31 10.70
CA VAL A 89 9.64 -8.52 9.60
C VAL A 89 8.47 -9.38 10.08
N PRO A 90 7.23 -8.85 10.10
CA PRO A 90 6.06 -9.64 10.47
C PRO A 90 5.78 -10.71 9.41
N THR A 91 5.72 -11.97 9.86
CA THR A 91 5.42 -13.12 9.01
C THR A 91 3.92 -13.35 8.81
N LEU A 92 3.09 -12.61 9.54
CA LEU A 92 1.63 -12.71 9.53
C LEU A 92 1.03 -11.31 9.38
N PRO A 93 -0.23 -11.20 8.94
CA PRO A 93 -0.99 -9.97 9.08
C PRO A 93 -1.24 -9.62 10.56
N ASP A 94 -1.73 -8.41 10.81
CA ASP A 94 -2.06 -7.96 12.17
C ASP A 94 -3.53 -8.29 12.51
N GLY A 95 -3.87 -8.15 13.80
CA GLY A 95 -5.25 -8.24 14.28
C GLY A 95 -5.88 -9.62 14.08
N GLU A 96 -7.19 -9.64 13.85
CA GLU A 96 -7.99 -10.87 13.69
C GLU A 96 -7.56 -11.70 12.49
N SER A 97 -7.07 -11.06 11.42
CA SER A 97 -6.51 -11.75 10.25
C SER A 97 -5.31 -12.63 10.61
N SER A 98 -4.54 -12.28 11.66
CA SER A 98 -3.44 -13.11 12.16
C SER A 98 -3.95 -14.44 12.71
N GLU A 99 -5.02 -14.40 13.52
CA GLU A 99 -5.60 -15.59 14.14
C GLU A 99 -6.16 -16.55 13.10
N VAL A 100 -6.83 -16.00 12.07
CA VAL A 100 -7.37 -16.78 10.95
C VAL A 100 -6.24 -17.49 10.19
N VAL A 101 -5.15 -16.77 9.88
CA VAL A 101 -4.02 -17.36 9.15
C VAL A 101 -3.27 -18.38 10.01
N GLU A 102 -3.06 -18.12 11.30
CA GLU A 102 -2.43 -19.09 12.23
C GLU A 102 -3.25 -20.38 12.38
N GLN A 103 -4.57 -20.29 12.26
CA GLN A 103 -5.45 -21.45 12.33
C GLN A 103 -5.29 -22.40 11.13
N VAL A 104 -5.20 -21.85 9.92
CA VAL A 104 -5.18 -22.63 8.67
C VAL A 104 -3.78 -22.93 8.17
N ALA A 105 -2.74 -22.25 8.66
CA ALA A 105 -1.35 -22.49 8.30
C ALA A 105 -0.69 -23.56 9.20
N ASP A 106 0.12 -24.45 8.62
CA ASP A 106 1.02 -25.36 9.38
C ASP A 106 2.30 -24.64 9.85
N GLY A 107 2.10 -23.49 10.52
CA GLY A 107 3.14 -22.63 11.05
C GLY A 107 3.58 -21.51 10.11
N LYS A 108 4.22 -20.48 10.69
CA LYS A 108 4.59 -19.21 10.01
C LYS A 108 5.53 -19.36 8.81
N GLN A 109 6.15 -20.52 8.64
CA GLN A 109 7.04 -20.80 7.52
C GLN A 109 6.30 -21.19 6.22
N THR A 110 4.99 -21.51 6.31
CA THR A 110 4.18 -21.84 5.13
C THR A 110 3.58 -20.61 4.45
N VAL A 111 3.69 -19.43 5.07
CA VAL A 111 3.25 -18.16 4.48
C VAL A 111 4.33 -17.65 3.54
N ASP A 112 4.03 -17.47 2.27
CA ASP A 112 4.98 -17.02 1.25
C ASP A 112 4.93 -15.51 1.07
N SER A 113 3.74 -14.91 1.15
CA SER A 113 3.59 -13.47 1.06
C SER A 113 2.33 -12.97 1.76
N VAL A 114 2.33 -11.67 2.10
CA VAL A 114 1.20 -10.98 2.70
C VAL A 114 0.96 -9.69 1.92
N CYS A 115 -0.21 -9.57 1.30
CA CYS A 115 -0.72 -8.37 0.66
C CYS A 115 -1.86 -7.81 1.52
N ARG A 116 -1.82 -6.52 1.83
CA ARG A 116 -2.86 -5.81 2.57
C ARG A 116 -3.30 -4.62 1.77
N PHE A 117 -4.59 -4.36 1.73
CA PHE A 117 -5.12 -3.16 1.10
C PHE A 117 -6.44 -2.69 1.71
N GLY A 118 -6.77 -1.41 1.57
CA GLY A 118 -8.00 -0.85 2.11
C GLY A 118 -8.07 0.67 1.97
N SER A 119 -9.00 1.29 2.68
CA SER A 119 -9.27 2.72 2.64
C SER A 119 -8.79 3.44 3.92
N ASN A 120 -8.73 4.78 3.86
CA ASN A 120 -8.44 5.73 4.93
C ASN A 120 -8.08 5.15 6.32
N GLY A 121 -6.78 5.08 6.63
CA GLY A 121 -6.27 4.69 7.96
C GLY A 121 -6.23 3.19 8.25
N VAL A 122 -6.89 2.34 7.44
CA VAL A 122 -6.94 0.88 7.66
C VAL A 122 -6.79 0.12 6.35
N ALA A 123 -5.65 -0.56 6.14
CA ALA A 123 -5.60 -1.68 5.18
C ALA A 123 -6.21 -2.91 5.85
N GLY A 124 -7.54 -2.98 5.78
CA GLY A 124 -8.36 -4.00 6.42
C GLY A 124 -8.36 -5.32 5.67
N ASN A 125 -8.36 -5.29 4.34
CA ASN A 125 -8.34 -6.51 3.53
C ASN A 125 -6.95 -7.11 3.54
N VAL A 126 -6.88 -8.44 3.68
CA VAL A 126 -5.65 -9.21 3.69
C VAL A 126 -5.75 -10.35 2.71
N VAL A 127 -4.74 -10.49 1.87
CA VAL A 127 -4.53 -11.66 1.02
C VAL A 127 -3.18 -12.26 1.37
N VAL A 128 -3.18 -13.54 1.73
CA VAL A 128 -1.99 -14.27 2.13
C VAL A 128 -1.79 -15.44 1.19
N SER A 129 -0.64 -15.52 0.54
CA SER A 129 -0.24 -16.67 -0.27
C SER A 129 0.63 -17.61 0.56
N GLY A 130 0.50 -18.92 0.32
CA GLY A 130 1.24 -19.92 1.08
C GLY A 130 0.67 -21.32 0.92
N SER A 131 0.76 -22.13 1.97
CA SER A 131 0.12 -23.44 2.05
C SER A 131 -0.80 -23.51 3.27
N PHE A 132 -2.07 -23.83 3.03
CA PHE A 132 -3.15 -23.77 4.02
C PHE A 132 -4.06 -25.00 3.98
N ASP A 133 -4.71 -25.27 5.11
CA ASP A 133 -5.72 -26.30 5.29
C ASP A 133 -7.11 -25.66 5.49
N PRO A 134 -7.98 -25.62 4.46
CA PRO A 134 -9.34 -25.08 4.59
C PRO A 134 -10.18 -25.82 5.64
N ASP A 135 -9.95 -27.11 5.85
CA ASP A 135 -10.68 -27.93 6.84
C ASP A 135 -10.36 -27.54 8.30
N ALA A 136 -9.34 -26.70 8.52
CA ALA A 136 -8.91 -26.27 9.85
C ALA A 136 -9.68 -25.06 10.40
N VAL A 137 -10.52 -24.40 9.59
CA VAL A 137 -11.32 -23.25 10.00
C VAL A 137 -12.38 -23.66 11.03
N ASP A 138 -12.42 -22.97 12.18
CA ASP A 138 -13.40 -23.20 13.26
C ASP A 138 -14.61 -22.28 13.07
N ALA A 139 -15.26 -22.42 11.91
CA ALA A 139 -16.50 -21.76 11.54
C ALA A 139 -17.30 -22.67 10.59
N ASP A 140 -18.61 -22.50 10.56
CA ASP A 140 -19.45 -23.22 9.61
C ASP A 140 -19.19 -22.68 8.19
N LEU A 141 -19.11 -23.59 7.21
CA LEU A 141 -18.99 -23.23 5.81
C LEU A 141 -20.26 -22.51 5.34
N GLU A 142 -20.13 -21.25 4.94
CA GLU A 142 -21.24 -20.45 4.43
C GLU A 142 -21.48 -20.73 2.95
N SER A 143 -20.40 -20.72 2.15
CA SER A 143 -20.47 -20.97 0.71
C SER A 143 -19.12 -21.41 0.13
N ALA A 144 -19.06 -21.63 -1.18
CA ALA A 144 -17.82 -21.89 -1.89
C ALA A 144 -17.76 -21.05 -3.17
N ALA A 145 -16.58 -20.52 -3.48
CA ALA A 145 -16.31 -19.67 -4.64
C ALA A 145 -15.07 -20.21 -5.37
N GLY A 146 -15.29 -21.01 -6.42
CA GLY A 146 -14.19 -21.66 -7.14
C GLY A 146 -13.42 -22.63 -6.23
N ALA A 147 -12.13 -22.38 -6.04
CA ALA A 147 -11.26 -23.16 -5.16
C ALA A 147 -11.32 -22.72 -3.68
N PHE A 148 -12.09 -21.68 -3.36
CA PHE A 148 -12.19 -21.13 -2.02
C PHE A 148 -13.42 -21.65 -1.29
N GLU A 149 -13.21 -22.08 -0.05
CA GLU A 149 -14.24 -22.23 0.96
C GLU A 149 -14.44 -20.91 1.68
N VAL A 150 -15.70 -20.46 1.82
CA VAL A 150 -16.05 -19.15 2.35
C VAL A 150 -16.75 -19.30 3.69
N PHE A 151 -16.29 -18.54 4.67
CA PHE A 151 -16.73 -18.56 6.06
C PHE A 151 -17.02 -17.13 6.53
N GLU A 152 -17.89 -17.00 7.52
CA GLU A 152 -18.16 -15.75 8.21
C GLU A 152 -17.96 -15.96 9.71
N ARG A 153 -17.18 -15.08 10.34
CA ARG A 153 -16.91 -15.11 11.78
C ARG A 153 -16.74 -13.69 12.30
N ASP A 154 -17.47 -13.32 13.35
CA ASP A 154 -17.28 -12.05 14.07
C ASP A 154 -17.28 -10.80 13.15
N ASP A 155 -18.20 -10.75 12.18
CA ASP A 155 -18.28 -9.70 11.14
C ASP A 155 -17.06 -9.63 10.19
N VAL A 156 -16.25 -10.70 10.14
CA VAL A 156 -15.14 -10.91 9.20
C VAL A 156 -15.51 -12.00 8.21
N SER A 157 -15.36 -11.67 6.92
CA SER A 157 -15.52 -12.63 5.82
C SER A 157 -14.17 -13.24 5.46
N ILE A 158 -14.12 -14.57 5.40
CA ILE A 158 -12.89 -15.34 5.19
C ILE A 158 -13.09 -16.25 3.99
N ALA A 159 -12.12 -16.29 3.08
CA ALA A 159 -12.03 -17.27 2.01
C ALA A 159 -10.70 -18.02 2.09
N VAL A 160 -10.75 -19.35 2.13
CA VAL A 160 -9.55 -20.21 2.25
C VAL A 160 -9.52 -21.19 1.10
N SER A 161 -8.39 -21.23 0.40
CA SER A 161 -8.00 -22.32 -0.50
C SER A 161 -6.70 -22.94 -0.02
N ALA A 162 -6.25 -24.02 -0.67
CA ALA A 162 -4.99 -24.66 -0.31
C ALA A 162 -3.75 -23.74 -0.45
N GLU A 163 -3.86 -22.68 -1.26
CA GLU A 163 -2.74 -21.80 -1.64
C GLU A 163 -2.92 -20.34 -1.20
N THR A 164 -4.13 -19.94 -0.81
CA THR A 164 -4.43 -18.53 -0.52
C THR A 164 -5.50 -18.39 0.55
N VAL A 165 -5.29 -17.45 1.47
CA VAL A 165 -6.28 -16.96 2.43
C VAL A 165 -6.62 -15.51 2.08
N VAL A 166 -7.91 -15.20 1.97
CA VAL A 166 -8.42 -13.83 1.86
C VAL A 166 -9.26 -13.53 3.10
N VAL A 167 -8.97 -12.42 3.77
CA VAL A 167 -9.72 -11.94 4.94
C VAL A 167 -10.18 -10.53 4.65
N SER A 168 -11.49 -10.29 4.78
CA SER A 168 -12.09 -8.96 4.65
C SER A 168 -12.94 -8.64 5.88
N PRO A 169 -12.63 -7.56 6.62
CA PRO A 169 -13.45 -7.11 7.74
C PRO A 169 -14.74 -6.42 7.24
N ALA A 170 -15.68 -6.16 8.14
CA ALA A 170 -16.97 -5.53 7.82
C ALA A 170 -16.88 -4.16 7.13
N ASP A 171 -15.83 -3.40 7.42
CA ASP A 171 -15.53 -2.09 6.80
C ASP A 171 -14.59 -2.22 5.58
N GLY A 172 -14.22 -3.44 5.21
CA GLY A 172 -13.40 -3.79 4.06
C GLY A 172 -14.16 -3.80 2.73
N ALA A 173 -13.48 -4.29 1.70
CA ALA A 173 -14.11 -4.48 0.40
C ALA A 173 -14.92 -5.78 0.40
N ASP A 174 -15.99 -5.84 -0.40
CA ASP A 174 -16.81 -7.04 -0.53
C ASP A 174 -15.93 -8.26 -0.91
N LEU A 175 -15.97 -9.33 -0.11
CA LEU A 175 -15.14 -10.51 -0.32
C LEU A 175 -15.36 -11.12 -1.72
N GLU A 176 -16.61 -11.15 -2.18
CA GLU A 176 -16.95 -11.62 -3.53
C GLU A 176 -16.23 -10.80 -4.62
N ALA A 177 -16.11 -9.49 -4.44
CA ALA A 177 -15.40 -8.63 -5.38
C ALA A 177 -13.89 -8.87 -5.36
N ILE A 178 -13.30 -9.10 -4.18
CA ILE A 178 -11.86 -9.44 -4.05
C ILE A 178 -11.58 -10.79 -4.74
N LEU A 179 -12.42 -11.80 -4.49
CA LEU A 179 -12.28 -13.11 -5.13
C LEU A 179 -12.48 -13.02 -6.64
N ALA A 180 -13.43 -12.20 -7.10
CA ALA A 180 -13.62 -11.94 -8.52
C ALA A 180 -12.39 -11.27 -9.14
N ALA A 181 -11.80 -10.25 -8.50
CA ALA A 181 -10.57 -9.62 -8.98
C ALA A 181 -9.40 -10.62 -9.13
N GLY A 182 -9.31 -11.58 -8.20
CA GLY A 182 -8.32 -12.65 -8.21
C GLY A 182 -8.44 -13.68 -9.33
N VAL A 183 -9.55 -13.66 -10.09
CA VAL A 183 -9.78 -14.47 -11.29
C VAL A 183 -9.30 -13.70 -12.54
N GLU A 184 -8.96 -14.44 -13.60
CA GLU A 184 -8.50 -13.81 -14.83
C GLU A 184 -9.63 -13.08 -15.58
N GLY A 185 -9.41 -11.83 -16.01
CA GLY A 185 -10.34 -11.11 -16.90
C GLY A 185 -11.54 -10.42 -16.23
N THR A 186 -11.48 -10.19 -14.92
CA THR A 186 -12.60 -9.70 -14.10
C THR A 186 -12.19 -8.47 -13.29
N ASP A 187 -13.00 -7.40 -13.36
CA ASP A 187 -13.03 -6.15 -12.58
C ASP A 187 -11.88 -5.85 -11.58
N ARG A 188 -10.62 -5.81 -12.03
CA ARG A 188 -9.49 -5.33 -11.23
C ARG A 188 -9.30 -3.83 -11.39
N ARG A 189 -8.81 -3.21 -10.33
CA ARG A 189 -8.53 -1.77 -10.35
C ARG A 189 -7.52 -1.38 -11.44
N ILE A 190 -6.55 -2.24 -11.74
CA ILE A 190 -5.60 -2.01 -12.84
C ILE A 190 -6.25 -1.96 -14.23
N ASP A 191 -7.37 -2.65 -14.42
CA ASP A 191 -8.07 -2.68 -15.70
C ASP A 191 -8.96 -1.44 -15.89
N ALA A 192 -9.39 -0.84 -14.77
CA ALA A 192 -10.24 0.35 -14.77
C ALA A 192 -9.45 1.66 -14.67
N HIS A 193 -8.37 1.70 -13.90
CA HIS A 193 -7.71 2.95 -13.49
C HIS A 193 -6.28 3.03 -14.06
N GLY A 194 -6.10 3.82 -15.13
CA GLY A 194 -4.84 3.90 -15.88
C GLY A 194 -3.63 4.38 -15.07
N ASN A 195 -3.79 5.36 -14.18
CA ASN A 195 -2.71 5.82 -13.32
C ASN A 195 -2.33 4.79 -12.24
N PHE A 196 -3.30 4.03 -11.73
CA PHE A 196 -3.03 2.93 -10.81
C PHE A 196 -2.30 1.78 -11.52
N ALA A 197 -2.68 1.45 -12.74
CA ALA A 197 -1.97 0.45 -13.55
C ALA A 197 -0.50 0.84 -13.76
N GLN A 198 -0.24 2.11 -14.10
CA GLN A 198 1.12 2.64 -14.21
C GLN A 198 1.89 2.56 -12.89
N LEU A 199 1.26 2.90 -11.76
CA LEU A 199 1.88 2.77 -10.44
C LEU A 199 2.28 1.31 -10.17
N ALA A 200 1.35 0.38 -10.34
CA ALA A 200 1.57 -1.05 -10.06
C ALA A 200 2.67 -1.65 -10.96
N GLU A 201 2.65 -1.32 -12.26
CA GLU A 201 3.67 -1.77 -13.22
C GLU A 201 5.08 -1.31 -12.83
N ARG A 202 5.22 -0.03 -12.46
CA ARG A 202 6.54 0.57 -12.14
C ARG A 202 7.09 0.10 -10.80
N VAL A 203 6.20 -0.14 -9.85
CA VAL A 203 6.56 -0.68 -8.54
C VAL A 203 7.05 -2.12 -8.65
N GLY A 204 6.38 -2.93 -9.47
CA GLY A 204 6.70 -4.34 -9.71
C GLY A 204 6.63 -5.23 -8.46
N GLY A 205 7.18 -6.45 -8.57
CA GLY A 205 7.23 -7.46 -7.50
C GLY A 205 8.36 -7.22 -6.49
N GLY A 206 8.40 -6.06 -5.84
CA GLY A 206 9.37 -5.78 -4.77
C GLY A 206 9.22 -6.72 -3.57
N THR A 207 10.30 -6.90 -2.78
CA THR A 207 10.26 -7.72 -1.55
C THR A 207 9.39 -7.07 -0.48
N PHE A 208 9.48 -5.76 -0.34
CA PHE A 208 8.58 -4.96 0.48
C PHE A 208 8.03 -3.85 -0.40
N LEU A 209 6.75 -3.56 -0.27
CA LEU A 209 6.08 -2.50 -1.00
C LEU A 209 5.08 -1.83 -0.09
N TRP A 210 5.11 -0.51 -0.01
CA TRP A 210 4.06 0.29 0.60
C TRP A 210 3.62 1.37 -0.38
N GLY A 211 2.34 1.68 -0.43
CA GLY A 211 1.88 2.80 -1.22
C GLY A 211 0.45 3.20 -0.96
N GLU A 212 0.09 4.30 -1.59
CA GLU A 212 -1.24 4.85 -1.60
C GLU A 212 -1.61 5.34 -3.00
N TYR A 213 -2.91 5.29 -3.30
CA TYR A 213 -3.49 5.78 -4.53
C TYR A 213 -4.85 6.39 -4.23
N GLU A 214 -5.05 7.63 -4.62
CA GLU A 214 -6.30 8.36 -4.46
C GLU A 214 -6.87 8.75 -5.82
N GLY A 215 -8.10 8.34 -6.06
CA GLY A 215 -8.86 8.71 -7.24
C GLY A 215 -9.35 7.50 -8.04
N SER A 216 -10.16 7.77 -9.06
CA SER A 216 -10.56 6.77 -10.05
C SER A 216 -9.57 6.75 -11.20
N ASP A 217 -9.74 7.61 -12.20
CA ASP A 217 -9.04 7.50 -13.50
C ASP A 217 -7.77 8.37 -13.59
N ASP A 218 -7.86 9.64 -13.17
CA ASP A 218 -6.75 10.61 -13.12
C ASP A 218 -6.19 10.75 -11.70
N GLY A 219 -6.16 9.64 -10.97
CA GLY A 219 -5.74 9.61 -9.57
C GLY A 219 -4.26 9.91 -9.38
N VAL A 220 -3.91 10.31 -8.15
CA VAL A 220 -2.53 10.51 -7.71
C VAL A 220 -2.14 9.32 -6.85
N GLY A 221 -0.93 8.82 -7.01
CA GLY A 221 -0.42 7.72 -6.20
C GLY A 221 1.05 7.87 -5.87
N ALA A 222 1.44 7.30 -4.75
CA ALA A 222 2.82 7.22 -4.33
C ALA A 222 3.09 5.84 -3.77
N ALA A 223 4.24 5.28 -4.09
CA ALA A 223 4.66 3.99 -3.56
C ALA A 223 6.16 3.96 -3.33
N VAL A 224 6.57 3.16 -2.37
CA VAL A 224 7.96 2.81 -2.11
C VAL A 224 8.09 1.30 -2.15
N SER A 225 9.09 0.80 -2.88
CA SER A 225 9.43 -0.61 -2.91
C SER A 225 10.89 -0.84 -2.57
N TRP A 226 11.15 -1.97 -1.93
CA TRP A 226 12.46 -2.48 -1.61
C TRP A 226 12.61 -3.87 -2.17
N THR A 227 13.64 -4.08 -2.99
CA THR A 227 13.98 -5.39 -3.55
C THR A 227 15.29 -5.87 -2.93
N LEU A 228 15.20 -6.93 -2.13
CA LEU A 228 16.37 -7.51 -1.48
C LEU A 228 17.23 -8.27 -2.50
N GLY A 229 18.54 -8.15 -2.34
CA GLY A 229 19.53 -8.93 -3.08
C GLY A 229 20.61 -9.47 -2.14
N ALA A 230 21.45 -10.38 -2.66
CA ALA A 230 22.48 -11.04 -1.85
C ALA A 230 23.57 -10.08 -1.34
N GLU A 231 23.90 -9.05 -2.13
CA GLU A 231 24.94 -8.06 -1.79
C GLU A 231 24.34 -6.67 -1.62
N THR A 232 23.38 -6.31 -2.47
CA THR A 232 22.75 -5.00 -2.50
C THR A 232 21.24 -5.10 -2.48
N THR A 233 20.62 -4.13 -1.85
CA THR A 233 19.17 -3.95 -1.78
C THR A 233 18.81 -2.64 -2.50
N THR A 234 17.79 -2.70 -3.35
CA THR A 234 17.37 -1.58 -4.19
C THR A 234 16.09 -0.97 -3.64
N TYR A 235 16.11 0.33 -3.40
CA TYR A 235 14.96 1.18 -3.15
C TYR A 235 14.43 1.75 -4.46
N SER A 236 13.10 1.78 -4.62
CA SER A 236 12.41 2.54 -5.64
C SER A 236 11.26 3.32 -5.00
N GLY A 237 11.28 4.65 -5.10
CA GLY A 237 10.17 5.53 -4.76
C GLY A 237 9.51 6.02 -6.04
N ILE A 238 8.20 5.85 -6.17
CA ILE A 238 7.44 6.15 -7.37
C ILE A 238 6.30 7.10 -7.01
N GLY A 239 6.17 8.19 -7.76
CA GLY A 239 5.04 9.10 -7.70
C GLY A 239 4.33 9.13 -9.06
N ILE A 240 3.02 9.00 -9.07
CA ILE A 240 2.15 9.20 -10.23
C ILE A 240 1.25 10.38 -9.91
N TYR A 241 1.29 11.40 -10.76
CA TYR A 241 0.53 12.65 -10.58
C TYR A 241 -0.57 12.77 -11.63
N ALA A 242 -1.51 13.69 -11.41
CA ALA A 242 -2.56 13.99 -12.37
C ALA A 242 -2.00 14.64 -13.65
N ASP A 243 -0.91 15.41 -13.52
CA ASP A 243 -0.23 16.08 -14.60
C ASP A 243 1.29 16.19 -14.35
N ALA A 244 2.01 16.69 -15.34
CA ALA A 244 3.47 16.75 -15.31
C ALA A 244 4.02 17.77 -14.29
N ASP A 245 3.25 18.81 -13.92
CA ASP A 245 3.72 19.85 -13.01
C ASP A 245 3.93 19.25 -11.59
N GLY A 246 3.20 18.18 -11.24
CA GLY A 246 3.41 17.45 -9.98
C GLY A 246 4.77 16.73 -9.88
N THR A 247 5.42 16.43 -11.00
CA THR A 247 6.75 15.78 -10.99
C THR A 247 7.89 16.74 -10.67
N ASP A 248 7.70 18.05 -10.90
CA ASP A 248 8.68 19.08 -10.51
C ASP A 248 8.81 19.13 -8.98
N GLU A 249 7.70 19.06 -8.25
CA GLU A 249 7.69 19.01 -6.78
C GLU A 249 8.33 17.71 -6.24
N PHE A 250 8.14 16.59 -6.94
CA PHE A 250 8.78 15.31 -6.60
C PHE A 250 10.30 15.41 -6.67
N GLU A 251 10.84 15.95 -7.78
CA GLU A 251 12.28 16.12 -7.96
C GLU A 251 12.87 17.07 -6.90
N GLU A 252 12.21 18.21 -6.64
CA GLU A 252 12.64 19.16 -5.61
C GLU A 252 12.66 18.54 -4.21
N SER A 253 11.66 17.72 -3.85
CA SER A 253 11.54 17.10 -2.52
C SER A 253 12.64 16.06 -2.23
N LEU A 254 13.23 15.50 -3.28
CA LEU A 254 14.23 14.43 -3.22
C LEU A 254 15.66 14.91 -3.44
N ALA A 255 15.83 16.09 -4.06
CA ALA A 255 17.13 16.71 -4.30
C ALA A 255 17.96 16.91 -3.01
N ASP A 256 17.31 17.08 -1.87
CA ASP A 256 17.96 17.28 -0.56
C ASP A 256 18.14 15.99 0.26
N GLN A 257 17.62 14.83 -0.17
CA GLN A 257 17.56 13.63 0.67
C GLN A 257 18.82 12.75 0.64
N SER A 258 19.47 12.57 -0.52
CA SER A 258 20.82 11.97 -0.57
C SER A 258 21.50 12.08 -1.94
N ASP A 259 22.82 12.29 -1.95
CA ASP A 259 23.66 12.33 -3.16
C ASP A 259 23.67 11.01 -3.97
N ASP A 260 23.31 9.87 -3.35
CA ASP A 260 23.34 8.54 -3.97
C ASP A 260 21.98 8.12 -4.59
N MET A 261 21.02 9.03 -4.66
CA MET A 261 19.69 8.76 -5.22
C MET A 261 19.60 9.28 -6.65
N THR A 262 19.20 8.39 -7.57
CA THR A 262 18.91 8.75 -8.96
C THR A 262 17.44 9.09 -9.07
N VAL A 263 17.12 10.28 -9.57
CA VAL A 263 15.74 10.72 -9.81
C VAL A 263 15.52 10.88 -11.32
N GLU A 264 14.43 10.30 -11.81
CA GLU A 264 13.99 10.35 -13.20
C GLU A 264 12.52 10.74 -13.26
N THR A 265 12.15 11.63 -14.16
CA THR A 265 10.76 12.04 -14.40
C THR A 265 10.36 11.72 -15.83
N GLU A 266 9.22 11.07 -16.01
CA GLU A 266 8.65 10.72 -17.32
C GLU A 266 7.17 11.13 -17.35
N GLY A 267 6.89 12.31 -17.94
CA GLY A 267 5.51 12.80 -18.03
C GLY A 267 4.94 13.14 -16.64
N ASN A 268 3.91 12.41 -16.22
CA ASN A 268 3.30 12.54 -14.89
C ASN A 268 3.87 11.55 -13.86
N VAL A 269 4.98 10.88 -14.18
CA VAL A 269 5.61 9.86 -13.33
C VAL A 269 6.96 10.37 -12.83
N GLY A 270 7.19 10.30 -11.52
CA GLY A 270 8.49 10.47 -10.88
C GLY A 270 9.00 9.14 -10.34
N ILE A 271 10.27 8.82 -10.58
CA ILE A 271 10.93 7.60 -10.09
C ILE A 271 12.22 7.99 -9.40
N ALA A 272 12.43 7.49 -8.20
CA ALA A 272 13.62 7.68 -7.41
C ALA A 272 14.22 6.33 -7.04
N THR A 273 15.42 6.04 -7.51
CA THR A 273 16.09 4.76 -7.25
C THR A 273 17.34 4.98 -6.42
N LYS A 274 17.57 4.11 -5.45
CA LYS A 274 18.81 4.06 -4.68
C LYS A 274 19.20 2.62 -4.40
N THR A 275 20.49 2.34 -4.38
CA THR A 275 21.02 1.03 -4.02
C THR A 275 21.91 1.15 -2.80
N ILE A 276 21.68 0.27 -1.81
CA ILE A 276 22.48 0.18 -0.58
C ILE A 276 23.01 -1.25 -0.39
N PRO A 277 24.08 -1.46 0.40
CA PRO A 277 24.44 -2.80 0.85
C PRO A 277 23.27 -3.46 1.60
N THR A 278 22.99 -4.74 1.35
CA THR A 278 21.86 -5.43 1.99
C THR A 278 22.00 -5.49 3.52
N GLU A 279 23.22 -5.55 4.04
CA GLU A 279 23.49 -5.52 5.47
C GLU A 279 23.14 -4.17 6.13
N GLU A 280 22.96 -3.10 5.35
CA GLU A 280 22.58 -1.77 5.85
C GLU A 280 21.07 -1.53 5.79
N TYR A 281 20.29 -2.45 5.20
CA TYR A 281 18.84 -2.31 5.13
C TYR A 281 18.20 -2.31 6.53
N GLU A 282 17.16 -1.50 6.70
CA GLU A 282 16.33 -1.47 7.91
C GLU A 282 14.88 -1.69 7.49
N TYR A 283 14.19 -2.62 8.16
CA TYR A 283 12.77 -2.82 7.93
C TYR A 283 11.97 -1.69 8.59
N GLN A 284 11.04 -1.10 7.84
CA GLN A 284 10.12 -0.09 8.33
C GLN A 284 8.68 -0.55 8.08
N ASP A 285 7.88 -0.61 9.15
CA ASP A 285 6.44 -0.89 9.05
C ASP A 285 5.67 0.43 8.98
N LEU A 286 5.45 0.91 7.76
CA LEU A 286 4.74 2.17 7.52
C LEU A 286 3.24 2.10 7.85
N PHE A 287 2.66 0.91 8.03
CA PHE A 287 1.28 0.75 8.52
C PHE A 287 1.19 0.95 10.03
N ALA A 288 2.13 0.39 10.80
CA ALA A 288 2.21 0.61 12.23
C ALA A 288 2.39 2.10 12.58
N GLU A 289 3.11 2.85 11.74
CA GLU A 289 3.27 4.30 11.92
C GLU A 289 1.98 5.09 11.67
N ARG A 290 1.16 4.72 10.68
CA ARG A 290 -0.12 5.42 10.40
C ARG A 290 -1.17 5.12 11.47
N GLY A 291 -1.23 3.88 11.97
CA GLY A 291 -2.11 3.51 13.09
C GLY A 291 -1.70 4.11 14.45
N SER A 292 -0.45 4.55 14.57
CA SER A 292 0.10 5.17 15.78
C SER A 292 0.09 6.70 15.76
N ARG A 293 -0.12 7.31 14.58
CA ARG A 293 -0.26 8.77 14.46
C ARG A 293 -1.74 9.09 14.51
N PRO A 294 -2.24 9.72 15.59
CA PRO A 294 -3.61 10.20 15.56
C PRO A 294 -3.78 11.16 14.37
N THR A 295 -4.93 11.08 13.69
CA THR A 295 -5.24 11.97 12.57
C THR A 295 -5.11 13.41 13.04
N GLU A 296 -4.14 14.15 12.49
CA GLU A 296 -4.00 15.55 12.86
C GLU A 296 -5.28 16.30 12.47
N PRO A 297 -5.93 17.00 13.42
CA PRO A 297 -7.18 17.68 13.13
C PRO A 297 -6.92 18.81 12.12
N TYR A 298 -7.73 18.91 11.06
CA TYR A 298 -7.65 20.02 10.11
C TYR A 298 -9.00 20.72 9.94
N ALA A 299 -8.95 22.01 9.60
CA ALA A 299 -10.12 22.85 9.35
C ALA A 299 -9.77 23.99 8.38
N GLY A 300 -10.75 24.44 7.60
CA GLY A 300 -10.64 25.61 6.74
C GLY A 300 -10.95 26.89 7.50
N VAL A 301 -9.95 27.77 7.67
CA VAL A 301 -10.07 29.05 8.37
C VAL A 301 -9.43 30.17 7.56
N SER A 302 -9.97 31.38 7.62
CA SER A 302 -9.35 32.58 7.04
C SER A 302 -9.21 33.69 8.08
N LEU A 303 -8.15 34.50 7.94
CA LEU A 303 -7.87 35.69 8.75
C LEU A 303 -7.92 36.94 7.88
N ASP A 304 -8.68 37.94 8.32
CA ASP A 304 -8.76 39.25 7.69
C ASP A 304 -8.35 40.36 8.67
N THR A 305 -7.24 41.03 8.37
CA THR A 305 -6.67 42.07 9.23
C THR A 305 -7.19 43.46 8.85
N ASN A 306 -7.95 44.08 9.77
CA ASN A 306 -8.52 45.42 9.63
C ASN A 306 -7.75 46.48 10.44
N ARG A 307 -6.97 47.33 9.77
CA ARG A 307 -6.16 48.41 10.41
C ARG A 307 -6.97 49.54 11.05
N LYS A 308 -8.29 49.56 10.89
CA LYS A 308 -9.23 50.46 11.57
C LYS A 308 -10.54 49.67 11.70
N PRO A 309 -10.90 49.13 12.87
CA PRO A 309 -10.56 49.58 14.23
C PRO A 309 -9.38 48.86 14.92
N ASN A 310 -8.39 48.35 14.20
CA ASN A 310 -7.31 47.48 14.74
C ASN A 310 -7.84 46.12 15.19
N ALA A 311 -8.42 45.38 14.25
CA ALA A 311 -9.04 44.10 14.53
C ALA A 311 -8.61 43.04 13.53
N VAL A 312 -8.61 41.79 13.97
CA VAL A 312 -8.50 40.62 13.09
C VAL A 312 -9.83 39.89 13.11
N VAL A 313 -10.39 39.66 11.93
CA VAL A 313 -11.61 38.88 11.75
C VAL A 313 -11.19 37.46 11.37
N VAL A 314 -11.69 36.48 12.10
CA VAL A 314 -11.45 35.06 11.82
C VAL A 314 -12.74 34.43 11.35
N MET A 315 -12.70 33.68 10.26
CA MET A 315 -13.87 33.00 9.71
C MET A 315 -13.60 31.51 9.51
N TYR A 316 -14.47 30.68 10.09
CA TYR A 316 -14.42 29.23 9.98
C TYR A 316 -15.30 28.77 8.81
N HIS A 317 -14.71 28.22 7.75
CA HIS A 317 -15.41 27.94 6.49
C HIS A 317 -15.50 26.46 6.11
N SER A 318 -14.71 25.57 6.74
CA SER A 318 -14.82 24.12 6.52
C SER A 318 -14.37 23.36 7.76
N SER A 319 -15.13 22.35 8.20
CA SER A 319 -14.81 21.65 9.45
C SER A 319 -13.70 20.63 9.38
N GLY A 320 -13.41 20.08 8.19
CA GLY A 320 -12.43 19.01 8.03
C GLY A 320 -12.66 17.88 9.04
N THR A 321 -11.60 17.50 9.77
CA THR A 321 -11.61 16.52 10.88
C THR A 321 -11.56 17.16 12.27
N ALA A 322 -11.65 18.49 12.37
CA ALA A 322 -11.60 19.19 13.64
C ALA A 322 -12.98 19.27 14.33
N ASP A 323 -13.01 19.00 15.64
CA ASP A 323 -14.18 19.28 16.49
C ASP A 323 -14.39 20.80 16.65
N ARG A 324 -13.28 21.55 16.70
CA ARG A 324 -13.28 23.02 16.86
C ARG A 324 -11.96 23.66 16.43
N VAL A 325 -12.00 24.97 16.23
CA VAL A 325 -10.86 25.82 15.92
C VAL A 325 -10.61 26.77 17.09
N GLU A 326 -9.38 26.79 17.60
CA GLU A 326 -8.92 27.75 18.60
C GLU A 326 -8.04 28.82 17.94
N VAL A 327 -8.37 30.09 18.15
CA VAL A 327 -7.52 31.22 17.76
C VAL A 327 -6.76 31.68 19.00
N ARG A 328 -5.43 31.67 18.92
CA ARG A 328 -4.54 31.98 20.02
C ARG A 328 -3.67 33.18 19.70
N ASP A 329 -3.30 33.91 20.74
CA ASP A 329 -2.19 34.86 20.73
C ASP A 329 -1.27 34.59 21.93
N GLU A 330 -0.32 35.50 22.16
CA GLU A 330 0.63 35.43 23.28
C GLU A 330 -0.04 35.40 24.67
N SER A 331 -1.30 35.85 24.77
CA SER A 331 -2.08 35.85 26.01
C SER A 331 -2.90 34.55 26.19
N GLY A 332 -2.92 33.65 25.21
CA GLY A 332 -3.63 32.38 25.24
C GLY A 332 -4.75 32.28 24.21
N VAL A 333 -5.75 31.44 24.48
CA VAL A 333 -6.92 31.29 23.60
C VAL A 333 -7.77 32.55 23.65
N ARG A 334 -7.93 33.21 22.51
CA ARG A 334 -8.76 34.40 22.34
C ARG A 334 -10.18 34.06 21.93
N VAL A 335 -10.32 33.10 21.03
CA VAL A 335 -11.61 32.68 20.46
C VAL A 335 -11.61 31.18 20.21
N GLU A 336 -12.77 30.57 20.36
CA GLU A 336 -13.06 29.19 19.96
C GLU A 336 -14.24 29.20 18.98
N LEU A 337 -14.07 28.57 17.82
CA LEU A 337 -15.09 28.43 16.77
C LEU A 337 -15.46 26.95 16.64
N THR A 338 -16.74 26.63 16.70
CA THR A 338 -17.25 25.24 16.73
C THR A 338 -18.18 24.92 15.57
N GLU A 339 -18.67 25.92 14.83
CA GLU A 339 -19.58 25.70 13.70
C GLU A 339 -19.09 26.38 12.42
N VAL A 340 -19.16 25.66 11.31
CA VAL A 340 -18.85 26.20 9.97
C VAL A 340 -19.78 27.37 9.66
N GLY A 341 -19.20 28.48 9.22
CA GLY A 341 -19.87 29.75 8.97
C GLY A 341 -19.77 30.74 10.13
N GLN A 342 -19.22 30.35 11.29
CA GLN A 342 -18.94 31.28 12.38
C GLN A 342 -17.80 32.24 12.02
N ALA A 343 -17.97 33.50 12.42
CA ALA A 343 -16.95 34.54 12.27
C ALA A 343 -16.85 35.35 13.55
N GLU A 344 -15.62 35.63 13.99
CA GLU A 344 -15.35 36.35 15.23
C GLU A 344 -14.31 37.46 14.99
N THR A 345 -14.40 38.52 15.79
CA THR A 345 -13.51 39.69 15.67
C THR A 345 -12.70 39.88 16.93
N ILE A 346 -11.37 39.92 16.78
CA ILE A 346 -10.42 40.13 17.87
C ILE A 346 -9.84 41.55 17.73
N GLU A 347 -10.12 42.42 18.70
CA GLU A 347 -9.63 43.80 18.72
C GLU A 347 -8.29 43.93 19.48
N TYR A 348 -7.43 44.80 18.97
CA TYR A 348 -6.10 45.08 19.51
C TYR A 348 -5.91 46.58 19.81
N GLU A 349 -5.12 46.90 20.82
CA GLU A 349 -4.73 48.28 21.11
C GLU A 349 -3.79 48.83 20.03
N SER A 350 -3.86 50.12 19.75
CA SER A 350 -2.94 50.76 18.79
C SER A 350 -1.50 50.70 19.28
N GLY A 351 -0.58 50.35 18.37
CA GLY A 351 0.84 50.12 18.67
C GLY A 351 1.15 48.67 19.08
N THR A 352 0.15 47.79 19.12
CA THR A 352 0.34 46.37 19.46
C THR A 352 0.84 45.60 18.25
N SER A 353 1.85 44.74 18.49
CA SER A 353 2.21 43.65 17.59
C SER A 353 1.83 42.35 18.27
N ALA A 354 1.18 41.44 17.55
CA ALA A 354 0.76 40.15 18.07
C ALA A 354 0.99 39.06 17.02
N THR A 355 1.43 37.88 17.47
CA THR A 355 1.43 36.67 16.66
C THR A 355 0.16 35.88 16.94
N ILE A 356 -0.66 35.71 15.91
CA ILE A 356 -1.90 34.94 15.95
C ILE A 356 -1.62 33.55 15.42
N THR A 357 -1.99 32.53 16.19
CA THR A 357 -1.89 31.12 15.79
C THR A 357 -3.29 30.53 15.77
N VAL A 358 -3.68 29.95 14.63
CA VAL A 358 -4.95 29.24 14.48
C VAL A 358 -4.67 27.74 14.61
N VAL A 359 -5.42 27.08 15.49
CA VAL A 359 -5.21 25.67 15.85
C VAL A 359 -6.50 24.89 15.66
N ALA A 360 -6.47 23.84 14.84
CA ALA A 360 -7.53 22.85 14.79
C ALA A 360 -7.39 21.88 15.97
N VAL A 361 -8.50 21.49 16.57
CA VAL A 361 -8.55 20.56 17.71
C VAL A 361 -9.58 19.48 17.41
N GLY A 362 -9.17 18.21 17.54
CA GLY A 362 -10.03 17.05 17.34
C GLY A 362 -9.47 15.85 18.10
N ASP A 363 -10.34 15.05 18.73
CA ASP A 363 -9.99 13.78 19.39
C ASP A 363 -8.79 13.85 20.37
N GLY A 364 -8.65 14.98 21.08
CA GLY A 364 -7.58 15.20 22.07
C GLY A 364 -6.25 15.72 21.49
N GLU A 365 -6.15 15.80 20.16
CA GLU A 365 -4.99 16.28 19.41
C GLU A 365 -5.17 17.72 18.93
N LYS A 366 -4.05 18.35 18.54
CA LYS A 366 -4.01 19.76 18.14
C LYS A 366 -3.05 19.97 16.96
N SER A 367 -3.53 20.56 15.88
CA SER A 367 -2.69 20.92 14.72
C SER A 367 -2.73 22.43 14.45
N VAL A 368 -1.59 23.02 14.13
CA VAL A 368 -1.48 24.45 13.79
C VAL A 368 -1.80 24.63 12.31
N LEU A 369 -2.91 25.31 12.01
CA LEU A 369 -3.36 25.56 10.65
C LEU A 369 -2.61 26.72 10.00
N MET A 370 -2.36 27.78 10.77
CA MET A 370 -1.63 28.96 10.30
C MET A 370 -1.10 29.78 11.47
N THR A 371 -0.06 30.56 11.19
CA THR A 371 0.48 31.57 12.10
C THR A 371 0.71 32.87 11.33
N GLU A 372 0.14 33.98 11.82
CA GLU A 372 0.25 35.31 11.21
C GLU A 372 0.71 36.33 12.25
N THR A 373 1.66 37.19 11.89
CA THR A 373 2.07 38.31 12.75
C THR A 373 1.42 39.59 12.26
N VAL A 374 0.62 40.21 13.12
CA VAL A 374 -0.10 41.45 12.84
C VAL A 374 0.45 42.60 13.69
N SER A 375 0.46 43.80 13.12
CA SER A 375 0.84 45.03 13.84
C SER A 375 -0.14 46.15 13.49
N PHE A 376 -0.62 46.85 14.52
CA PHE A 376 -1.71 47.82 14.42
C PHE A 376 -1.32 49.23 14.83
#